data_AF-A0A844G8U8-F1
#
_entry.id   AF-A0A844G8U8-F1
#
_cell.length_a   1.000
_cell.length_b   1.000
_cell.length_c   1.000
_cell.angle_alpha   90.00
_cell.angle_beta   90.00
_cell.angle_gamma   90.00
#
_symmetry.space_group_name_H-M   'P 1'
#
loop_
_entity.id
_entity.type
_entity.pdbx_description
1 polymer ?
#
loop_
_entity_poly.entity_id
_entity_poly.type
_entity_poly.pdbx_seq_one_letter_code
_entity_poly.pdbx_strand_id
1 'polypeptide(L)'
;MSSTLLRSMKAYQCRGEREMIYALITDTAESNLHPICYNHWPIAAGRKYEVMKTICQMAADVYGGMLKWRGRDWGRDGSCSEFMTYGENTLKRAAELSGPVPDIDCCNILYFKEDDPCADIFGNFEQIGYKVKNFFNEKVLVKEQPTVLDLEMAFRIRDHYESCKRYAQKSQTLDIAKLRKNLYSTSYLFPAQYRNAFKGCEAA
;
A
#
# COMPACT_ATOMS: atom_id res chain seq x y z
N MET A 1 12.26 15.88 16.11
CA MET A 1 11.37 14.85 15.52
C MET A 1 10.57 15.52 14.40
N SER A 2 10.60 14.94 13.20
CA SER A 2 9.79 15.40 12.05
C SER A 2 8.39 14.79 12.21
N SER A 3 7.32 15.58 12.22
CA SER A 3 5.91 15.16 12.36
C SER A 3 5.17 15.24 11.01
N THR A 4 4.71 14.14 10.42
CA THR A 4 4.09 14.16 9.08
C THR A 4 2.89 15.11 9.03
N LEU A 5 2.79 15.96 8.00
CA LEU A 5 1.62 16.84 7.80
C LEU A 5 0.62 16.18 6.85
N LEU A 6 -0.60 15.96 7.35
CA LEU A 6 -1.75 15.53 6.58
C LEU A 6 -2.65 16.73 6.24
N ARG A 7 -2.77 17.02 4.95
CA ARG A 7 -3.64 18.10 4.46
C ARG A 7 -5.08 17.64 4.25
N SER A 8 -5.26 16.47 3.65
CA SER A 8 -6.58 15.90 3.37
C SER A 8 -6.56 14.39 3.16
N MET A 9 -7.74 13.79 3.22
CA MET A 9 -8.04 12.41 2.82
C MET A 9 -9.14 12.42 1.76
N LYS A 10 -9.00 11.53 0.77
CA LYS A 10 -10.02 11.17 -0.21
C LYS A 10 -10.24 9.66 -0.13
N ALA A 11 -11.46 9.21 -0.38
CA ALA A 11 -11.74 7.79 -0.50
C ALA A 11 -12.49 7.50 -1.80
N TYR A 12 -12.17 6.36 -2.38
CA TYR A 12 -12.83 5.82 -3.56
C TYR A 12 -13.29 4.40 -3.27
N GLN A 13 -14.31 3.94 -3.97
CA GLN A 13 -14.81 2.57 -3.83
C GLN A 13 -15.18 1.97 -5.18
N CYS A 14 -15.14 0.64 -5.25
CA CYS A 14 -15.64 -0.11 -6.39
C CYS A 14 -16.20 -1.45 -5.93
N ARG A 15 -17.03 -2.08 -6.78
CA ARG A 15 -17.52 -3.43 -6.53
C ARG A 15 -16.43 -4.46 -6.85
N GLY A 16 -15.93 -5.16 -5.82
CA GLY A 16 -15.12 -6.37 -6.00
C GLY A 16 -16.00 -7.61 -6.23
N GLU A 17 -15.37 -8.78 -6.34
CA GLU A 17 -16.10 -10.04 -6.63
C GLU A 17 -17.20 -10.36 -5.60
N ARG A 18 -16.95 -10.07 -4.32
CA ARG A 18 -17.86 -10.42 -3.21
C ARG A 18 -18.35 -9.20 -2.43
N GLU A 19 -17.50 -8.18 -2.30
CA GLU A 19 -17.72 -7.05 -1.41
C GLU A 19 -17.26 -5.74 -2.04
N MET A 20 -17.69 -4.62 -1.47
CA MET A 20 -17.16 -3.30 -1.85
C MET A 20 -15.73 -3.17 -1.36
N ILE A 21 -14.85 -2.76 -2.26
CA ILE A 21 -13.45 -2.46 -1.98
C ILE A 21 -13.30 -0.94 -1.95
N TYR A 22 -12.56 -0.46 -0.96
CA TYR A 22 -12.30 0.95 -0.71
C TYR A 22 -10.82 1.21 -0.87
N ALA A 23 -10.46 2.37 -1.41
CA ALA A 23 -9.11 2.91 -1.40
C ALA A 23 -9.11 4.25 -0.66
N LEU A 24 -8.20 4.40 0.30
CA LEU A 24 -7.96 5.64 1.03
C LEU A 24 -6.69 6.30 0.50
N ILE A 25 -6.86 7.50 -0.03
CA ILE A 25 -5.78 8.33 -0.56
C ILE A 25 -5.56 9.49 0.40
N THR A 26 -4.33 9.70 0.82
CA THR A 26 -3.95 10.87 1.63
C THR A 26 -3.18 11.88 0.80
N ASP A 27 -3.31 13.13 1.20
CA ASP A 27 -2.54 14.26 0.70
C ASP A 27 -1.59 14.66 1.84
N THR A 28 -0.33 14.25 1.72
CA THR A 28 0.71 14.45 2.74
C THR A 28 1.97 15.07 2.16
N ALA A 29 2.70 15.80 3.01
CA ALA A 29 4.07 16.20 2.72
C ALA A 29 5.04 15.24 3.41
N GLU A 30 6.00 14.69 2.65
CA GLU A 30 7.06 13.83 3.21
C GLU A 30 8.09 14.59 4.06
N SER A 31 8.07 15.93 4.06
CA SER A 31 9.01 16.77 4.82
C SER A 31 8.35 18.01 5.43
N ASN A 32 8.68 18.29 6.70
CA ASN A 32 8.17 19.44 7.46
C ASN A 32 9.05 20.67 7.41
N LEU A 33 10.24 20.56 6.83
CA LEU A 33 11.17 21.68 6.78
C LEU A 33 10.73 22.69 5.72
N HIS A 34 10.26 22.22 4.55
CA HIS A 34 9.57 23.01 3.52
C HIS A 34 8.74 22.05 2.65
N PRO A 35 7.40 21.95 2.80
CA PRO A 35 6.59 21.15 1.88
C PRO A 35 6.56 21.85 0.52
N ILE A 36 7.51 21.54 -0.35
CA ILE A 36 7.60 22.09 -1.71
C ILE A 36 6.43 21.57 -2.56
N CYS A 37 6.01 20.32 -2.33
CA CYS A 37 4.84 19.69 -2.94
C CYS A 37 4.14 18.77 -1.93
N TYR A 38 2.81 18.69 -2.02
CA TYR A 38 2.05 17.62 -1.39
C TYR A 38 1.86 16.48 -2.38
N ASN A 39 1.98 15.25 -1.91
CA ASN A 39 1.87 14.05 -2.73
C ASN A 39 0.59 13.29 -2.37
N HIS A 40 -0.04 12.72 -3.40
CA HIS A 40 -1.22 11.87 -3.26
C HIS A 40 -0.78 10.42 -3.09
N TRP A 41 -1.01 9.85 -1.91
CA TRP A 41 -0.56 8.50 -1.59
C TRP A 41 -1.73 7.57 -1.33
N PRO A 42 -1.82 6.43 -2.02
CA PRO A 42 -2.66 5.34 -1.55
C PRO A 42 -2.04 4.78 -0.27
N ILE A 43 -2.74 4.90 0.86
CA ILE A 43 -2.25 4.43 2.17
C ILE A 43 -2.96 3.17 2.66
N ALA A 44 -4.13 2.88 2.12
CA ALA A 44 -4.84 1.63 2.36
C ALA A 44 -5.78 1.33 1.20
N ALA A 45 -5.91 0.06 0.84
CA ALA A 45 -6.99 -0.41 0.00
C ALA A 45 -7.44 -1.80 0.48
N GLY A 46 -8.75 -2.04 0.46
CA GLY A 46 -9.33 -3.26 0.98
C GLY A 46 -10.78 -3.10 1.39
N ARG A 47 -11.26 -4.04 2.19
CA ARG A 47 -12.61 -3.99 2.74
C ARG A 47 -12.73 -2.82 3.71
N LYS A 48 -13.96 -2.36 3.93
CA LYS A 48 -14.24 -1.20 4.80
C LYS A 48 -13.57 -1.29 6.17
N TYR A 49 -13.58 -2.46 6.82
CA TYR A 49 -12.97 -2.65 8.13
C TYR A 49 -11.43 -2.58 8.10
N GLU A 50 -10.80 -2.98 6.99
CA GLU A 50 -9.35 -2.94 6.81
C GLU A 50 -8.89 -1.50 6.65
N VAL A 51 -9.59 -0.72 5.83
CA VAL A 51 -9.33 0.72 5.68
C VAL A 51 -9.63 1.48 6.97
N MET A 52 -10.69 1.10 7.69
CA MET A 52 -10.98 1.68 9.01
C MET A 52 -9.88 1.39 10.03
N LYS A 53 -9.28 0.20 10.00
CA LYS A 53 -8.14 -0.13 10.87
C LYS A 53 -6.97 0.82 10.62
N THR A 54 -6.67 1.15 9.37
CA THR A 54 -5.64 2.16 9.03
C THR A 54 -6.00 3.54 9.56
N ILE A 55 -7.26 3.96 9.43
CA ILE A 55 -7.73 5.25 9.99
C ILE A 55 -7.56 5.28 11.51
N CYS A 56 -7.88 4.20 12.22
CA CYS A 56 -7.64 4.10 13.67
C CYS A 56 -6.15 4.22 14.02
N GLN A 57 -5.26 3.62 13.22
CA GLN A 57 -3.81 3.74 13.43
C GLN A 57 -3.35 5.18 13.21
N MET A 58 -3.80 5.84 12.15
CA MET A 58 -3.52 7.26 11.93
C MET A 58 -4.06 8.14 13.07
N ALA A 59 -5.22 7.82 13.63
CA ALA A 59 -5.78 8.54 14.78
C ALA A 59 -4.91 8.38 16.04
N ALA A 60 -4.30 7.20 16.24
CA ALA A 60 -3.31 6.99 17.28
C ALA A 60 -2.03 7.80 17.03
N ASP A 61 -1.58 7.90 15.77
CA ASP A 61 -0.44 8.76 15.40
C ASP A 61 -0.73 10.25 15.61
N VAL A 62 -1.98 10.68 15.40
CA VAL A 62 -2.43 12.04 15.74
C VAL A 62 -2.37 12.26 17.25
N TYR A 63 -2.91 11.33 18.03
CA TYR A 63 -2.88 11.39 19.49
C TYR A 63 -1.44 11.43 20.03
N GLY A 64 -0.52 10.68 19.42
CA GLY A 64 0.89 10.65 19.76
C GLY A 64 1.72 11.83 19.22
N GLY A 65 1.11 12.77 18.48
CA GLY A 65 1.80 13.93 17.90
C GLY A 65 2.70 13.61 16.69
N MET A 66 2.66 12.38 16.19
CA MET A 66 3.44 11.92 15.03
C MET A 66 2.82 12.37 13.71
N LEU A 67 1.48 12.50 13.68
CA LEU A 67 0.71 12.99 12.53
C LEU A 67 0.01 14.30 12.90
N LYS A 68 0.36 15.37 12.18
CA LYS A 68 -0.34 16.67 12.32
C LYS A 68 -1.39 16.78 11.23
N TRP A 69 -2.62 17.12 11.60
CA TRP A 69 -3.74 17.24 10.68
C TRP A 69 -4.61 18.46 11.04
N ARG A 70 -5.17 19.12 10.03
CA ARG A 70 -6.07 20.29 10.09
C ARG A 70 -6.36 20.85 11.50
N GLY A 71 -5.50 21.77 11.95
CA GLY A 71 -5.79 22.75 13.00
C GLY A 71 -5.59 24.16 12.45
N ARG A 72 -6.50 25.10 12.78
CA ARG A 72 -6.38 26.53 12.39
C ARG A 72 -5.09 27.17 12.92
N ASP A 73 -4.62 26.64 14.04
CA ASP A 73 -3.33 26.88 14.63
C ASP A 73 -2.59 25.54 14.67
N TRP A 74 -1.42 25.44 14.05
CA TRP A 74 -0.58 24.23 14.01
C TRP A 74 0.04 23.85 15.38
N GLY A 75 -0.68 24.17 16.47
CA GLY A 75 -0.22 24.13 17.86
C GLY A 75 -1.24 23.57 18.86
N ARG A 76 -2.32 22.90 18.41
CA ARG A 76 -3.05 21.95 19.27
C ARG A 76 -2.92 20.56 18.66
N ASP A 77 -2.39 19.63 19.45
CA ASP A 77 -2.43 18.21 19.17
C ASP A 77 -3.87 17.82 18.79
N GLY A 78 -4.00 17.19 17.62
CA GLY A 78 -5.30 16.95 17.01
C GLY A 78 -6.15 16.03 17.89
N SER A 79 -7.42 16.37 18.07
CA SER A 79 -8.33 15.48 18.78
C SER A 79 -8.48 14.17 17.99
N CYS A 80 -8.08 13.05 18.60
CA CYS A 80 -8.21 11.71 18.00
C CYS A 80 -9.66 11.40 17.60
N SER A 81 -10.65 11.83 18.40
CA SER A 81 -12.07 11.62 18.10
C SER A 81 -12.55 12.44 16.91
N GLU A 82 -12.04 13.65 16.73
CA GLU A 82 -12.32 14.47 15.54
C GLU A 82 -11.69 13.83 14.30
N PHE A 83 -10.47 13.29 14.42
CA PHE A 83 -9.80 12.58 13.32
C PHE A 83 -10.60 11.36 12.89
N MET A 84 -11.02 10.54 13.86
CA MET A 84 -11.86 9.38 13.62
C MET A 84 -13.14 9.76 12.89
N THR A 85 -13.83 10.80 13.36
CA THR A 85 -15.05 11.31 12.72
C THR A 85 -14.79 11.76 11.28
N TYR A 86 -13.67 12.45 11.04
CA TYR A 86 -13.27 12.87 9.69
C TYR A 86 -12.98 11.68 8.77
N GLY A 87 -12.22 10.69 9.23
CA GLY A 87 -11.91 9.47 8.48
C GLY A 87 -13.17 8.65 8.17
N GLU A 88 -14.04 8.45 9.15
CA GLU A 88 -15.33 7.77 8.95
C GLU A 88 -16.20 8.47 7.90
N ASN A 89 -16.32 9.80 7.98
CA ASN A 89 -17.09 10.57 7.02
C ASN A 89 -16.47 10.54 5.63
N THR A 90 -15.14 10.50 5.53
CA THR A 90 -14.42 10.33 4.26
C THR A 90 -14.78 8.99 3.62
N LEU A 91 -14.77 7.89 4.38
CA LEU A 91 -15.17 6.57 3.86
C LEU A 91 -16.66 6.48 3.52
N LYS A 92 -17.55 7.08 4.33
CA LYS A 92 -19.00 7.12 4.03
C LYS A 92 -19.30 7.84 2.72
N ARG A 93 -18.46 8.81 2.34
CA ARG A 93 -18.57 9.62 1.12
C ARG A 93 -17.65 9.13 0.00
N ALA A 94 -17.13 7.91 0.08
CA ALA A 94 -16.23 7.37 -0.92
C ALA A 94 -16.90 7.38 -2.31
N ALA A 95 -16.25 8.02 -3.28
CA ALA A 95 -16.78 8.11 -4.64
C ALA A 95 -16.63 6.76 -5.35
N GLU A 96 -17.69 6.32 -6.03
CA GLU A 96 -17.63 5.10 -6.83
C GLU A 96 -16.80 5.34 -8.11
N LEU A 97 -15.84 4.45 -8.38
CA LEU A 97 -14.98 4.52 -9.55
C LEU A 97 -14.86 3.14 -10.21
N SER A 98 -15.08 3.10 -11.52
CA SER A 98 -14.83 1.93 -12.36
C SER A 98 -13.49 1.97 -13.09
N GLY A 99 -12.82 3.12 -13.10
CA GLY A 99 -11.58 3.36 -13.82
C GLY A 99 -10.38 3.66 -12.91
N PRO A 100 -9.28 4.17 -13.50
CA PRO A 100 -8.11 4.60 -12.75
C PRO A 100 -8.46 5.61 -11.66
N VAL A 101 -7.76 5.52 -10.53
CA VAL A 101 -7.92 6.48 -9.43
C VAL A 101 -7.33 7.83 -9.86
N PRO A 102 -8.10 8.94 -9.80
CA PRO A 102 -7.60 10.26 -10.13
C PRO A 102 -6.41 10.65 -9.25
N ASP A 103 -5.49 11.44 -9.81
CA ASP A 103 -4.31 11.98 -9.14
C ASP A 103 -3.27 10.92 -8.69
N ILE A 104 -3.43 9.65 -9.11
CA ILE A 104 -2.48 8.56 -8.86
C ILE A 104 -1.93 8.02 -10.18
N ASP A 105 -0.78 8.53 -10.61
CA ASP A 105 -0.12 8.09 -11.85
C ASP A 105 0.46 6.68 -11.72
N CYS A 106 0.94 6.33 -10.52
CA CYS A 106 1.49 5.02 -10.25
C CYS A 106 1.40 4.64 -8.77
N CYS A 107 1.35 3.33 -8.51
CA CYS A 107 1.49 2.75 -7.19
C CYS A 107 2.76 1.89 -7.14
N ASN A 108 3.73 2.33 -6.35
CA ASN A 108 4.94 1.55 -6.06
C ASN A 108 4.59 0.47 -5.06
N ILE A 109 4.94 -0.78 -5.35
CA ILE A 109 4.48 -1.96 -4.61
C ILE A 109 5.60 -2.52 -3.74
N LEU A 110 6.71 -2.89 -4.36
CA LEU A 110 7.88 -3.48 -3.70
C LEU A 110 9.15 -2.94 -4.34
N TYR A 111 10.11 -2.56 -3.50
CA TYR A 111 11.47 -2.23 -3.91
C TYR A 111 12.36 -3.46 -3.71
N PHE A 112 13.25 -3.74 -4.66
CA PHE A 112 14.15 -4.89 -4.63
C PHE A 112 15.41 -4.61 -5.43
N LYS A 113 16.51 -5.28 -5.11
CA LYS A 113 17.76 -5.19 -5.88
C LYS A 113 17.77 -6.20 -7.01
N GLU A 114 18.63 -5.98 -8.01
CA GLU A 114 18.81 -6.95 -9.11
C GLU A 114 19.32 -8.31 -8.62
N ASP A 115 20.11 -8.33 -7.54
CA ASP A 115 20.62 -9.54 -6.89
C ASP A 115 19.65 -10.10 -5.81
N ASP A 116 18.43 -9.55 -5.70
CA ASP A 116 17.44 -10.09 -4.76
C ASP A 116 17.08 -11.54 -5.16
N PRO A 117 17.11 -12.50 -4.21
CA PRO A 117 16.81 -13.91 -4.49
C PRO A 117 15.41 -14.19 -5.03
N CYS A 118 14.51 -13.21 -5.05
CA CYS A 118 13.16 -13.30 -5.61
C CYS A 118 12.91 -12.31 -6.76
N ALA A 119 13.96 -11.67 -7.32
CA ALA A 119 13.83 -10.70 -8.40
C ALA A 119 13.12 -11.28 -9.65
N ASP A 120 13.39 -12.54 -9.97
CA ASP A 120 12.74 -13.27 -11.08
C ASP A 120 11.23 -13.41 -10.88
N ILE A 121 10.78 -13.66 -9.63
CA ILE A 121 9.36 -13.75 -9.29
C ILE A 121 8.66 -12.41 -9.55
N PHE A 122 9.31 -11.28 -9.23
CA PHE A 122 8.73 -9.97 -9.49
C PHE A 122 8.66 -9.66 -10.99
N GLY A 123 9.60 -10.15 -11.79
CA GLY A 123 9.54 -10.07 -13.25
C GLY A 123 8.30 -10.74 -13.84
N ASN A 124 7.80 -11.83 -13.25
CA ASN A 124 6.58 -12.49 -13.73
C ASN A 124 5.32 -11.60 -13.66
N PHE A 125 5.29 -10.60 -12.79
CA PHE A 125 4.15 -9.69 -12.68
C PHE A 125 3.97 -8.81 -13.94
N GLU A 126 5.01 -8.65 -14.75
CA GLU A 126 4.90 -7.93 -16.03
C GLU A 126 3.91 -8.60 -16.98
N GLN A 127 3.78 -9.93 -16.92
CA GLN A 127 2.84 -10.72 -17.74
C GLN A 127 1.37 -10.41 -17.42
N ILE A 128 1.08 -9.88 -16.23
CA ILE A 128 -0.27 -9.54 -15.77
C ILE A 128 -0.47 -8.02 -15.65
N GLY A 129 0.35 -7.24 -16.38
CA GLY A 129 0.15 -5.81 -16.55
C GLY A 129 0.72 -4.93 -15.42
N TYR A 130 1.76 -5.40 -14.73
CA TYR A 130 2.63 -4.57 -13.89
C TYR A 130 3.90 -4.18 -14.66
N LYS A 131 4.74 -3.34 -14.07
CA LYS A 131 6.04 -2.96 -14.65
C LYS A 131 7.13 -3.03 -13.60
N VAL A 132 8.32 -3.46 -14.01
CA VAL A 132 9.53 -3.28 -13.20
C VAL A 132 10.27 -2.04 -13.71
N LYS A 133 10.43 -1.04 -12.84
CA LYS A 133 11.14 0.22 -13.16
C LYS A 133 12.43 0.35 -12.37
N ASN A 134 13.37 1.11 -12.92
CA ASN A 134 14.57 1.53 -12.18
C ASN A 134 14.19 2.65 -11.19
N PHE A 135 14.66 2.56 -9.95
CA PHE A 135 14.52 3.60 -8.94
C PHE A 135 15.84 3.73 -8.18
N PHE A 136 16.63 4.75 -8.53
CA PHE A 136 18.00 4.93 -8.06
C PHE A 136 18.86 3.66 -8.25
N ASN A 137 19.33 3.05 -7.17
CA ASN A 137 20.15 1.83 -7.13
C ASN A 137 19.33 0.55 -6.94
N GLU A 138 18.01 0.63 -7.06
CA GLU A 138 17.07 -0.47 -6.88
C GLU A 138 16.11 -0.58 -8.08
N LYS A 139 15.36 -1.66 -8.11
CA LYS A 139 14.18 -1.84 -8.95
C LYS A 139 12.93 -1.63 -8.09
N VAL A 140 11.84 -1.26 -8.74
CA VAL A 140 10.53 -1.15 -8.11
C VAL A 140 9.48 -1.83 -8.98
N LEU A 141 8.69 -2.70 -8.37
CA LEU A 141 7.48 -3.25 -8.97
C LEU A 141 6.37 -2.20 -8.86
N VAL A 142 5.78 -1.82 -9.99
CA VAL A 142 4.84 -0.69 -10.08
C VAL A 142 3.59 -1.09 -10.85
N LYS A 143 2.45 -0.56 -10.42
CA LYS A 143 1.24 -0.48 -11.26
C LYS A 143 1.02 0.95 -11.71
N GLU A 144 0.96 1.18 -13.02
CA GLU A 144 0.60 2.50 -13.58
C GLU A 144 -0.91 2.67 -13.67
N GLN A 145 -1.38 3.90 -13.44
CA GLN A 145 -2.79 4.29 -13.50
C GLN A 145 -3.72 3.27 -12.79
N PRO A 146 -3.44 2.94 -11.52
CA PRO A 146 -4.12 1.86 -10.83
C PRO A 146 -5.61 2.17 -10.62
N THR A 147 -6.46 1.16 -10.81
CA THR A 147 -7.84 1.17 -10.32
C THR A 147 -7.88 0.91 -8.81
N VAL A 148 -9.06 1.04 -8.18
CA VAL A 148 -9.24 0.68 -6.76
C VAL A 148 -8.90 -0.80 -6.49
N LEU A 149 -9.23 -1.71 -7.42
CA LEU A 149 -8.89 -3.14 -7.30
C LEU A 149 -7.39 -3.38 -7.46
N ASP A 150 -6.72 -2.64 -8.35
CA ASP A 150 -5.27 -2.74 -8.50
C ASP A 150 -4.55 -2.29 -7.23
N LEU A 151 -5.04 -1.23 -6.58
CA LEU A 151 -4.52 -0.78 -5.29
C LEU A 151 -4.71 -1.87 -4.23
N GLU A 152 -5.90 -2.48 -4.11
CA GLU A 152 -6.12 -3.62 -3.20
C GLU A 152 -5.09 -4.74 -3.45
N MET A 153 -4.92 -5.13 -4.72
CA MET A 153 -3.95 -6.18 -5.06
C MET A 153 -2.52 -5.77 -4.74
N ALA A 154 -2.14 -4.52 -4.97
CA ALA A 154 -0.81 -4.01 -4.63
C ALA A 154 -0.52 -4.12 -3.12
N PHE A 155 -1.46 -3.70 -2.26
CA PHE A 155 -1.32 -3.84 -0.81
C PHE A 155 -1.21 -5.32 -0.40
N ARG A 156 -2.07 -6.18 -0.96
CA ARG A 156 -2.03 -7.61 -0.67
C ARG A 156 -0.74 -8.28 -1.11
N ILE A 157 -0.21 -7.94 -2.30
CA ILE A 157 1.08 -8.45 -2.80
C ILE A 157 2.20 -8.06 -1.84
N ARG A 158 2.26 -6.80 -1.42
CA ARG A 158 3.24 -6.31 -0.46
C ARG A 158 3.16 -7.06 0.87
N ASP A 159 1.96 -7.13 1.45
CA ASP A 159 1.74 -7.80 2.75
C ASP A 159 2.07 -9.28 2.69
N HIS A 160 1.75 -9.94 1.57
CA HIS A 160 2.07 -11.34 1.33
C HIS A 160 3.58 -11.57 1.28
N TYR A 161 4.30 -10.76 0.52
CA TYR A 161 5.76 -10.84 0.45
C TYR A 161 6.40 -10.59 1.82
N GLU A 162 6.02 -9.50 2.51
CA GLU A 162 6.56 -9.15 3.83
C GLU A 162 6.25 -10.22 4.89
N SER A 163 5.08 -10.85 4.82
CA SER A 163 4.74 -11.96 5.71
C SER A 163 5.58 -13.20 5.41
N CYS A 164 5.71 -13.58 4.14
CA CYS A 164 6.53 -14.73 3.74
C CYS A 164 8.01 -14.52 4.12
N LYS A 165 8.53 -13.31 3.91
CA LYS A 165 9.89 -12.90 4.33
C LYS A 165 10.07 -13.04 5.83
N ARG A 166 9.15 -12.51 6.64
CA ARG A 166 9.16 -12.66 8.10
C ARG A 166 9.17 -14.13 8.54
N TYR A 167 8.37 -14.99 7.91
CA TYR A 167 8.35 -16.43 8.23
C TYR A 167 9.59 -17.20 7.76
N ALA A 168 10.27 -16.72 6.72
CA ALA A 168 11.51 -17.29 6.21
C ALA A 168 12.74 -16.82 6.99
N GLN A 169 12.65 -15.70 7.72
CA GLN A 169 13.73 -15.16 8.53
C GLN A 169 13.92 -15.98 9.81
N LYS A 170 15.15 -16.45 10.08
CA LYS A 170 15.56 -17.03 11.38
C LYS A 170 16.86 -16.37 11.82
N SER A 171 16.90 -15.79 13.03
CA SER A 171 18.14 -15.28 13.64
C SER A 171 19.03 -14.44 12.69
N GLN A 172 18.41 -13.48 11.98
CA GLN A 172 19.06 -12.58 11.00
C GLN A 172 19.51 -13.21 9.68
N THR A 173 19.32 -14.50 9.45
CA THR A 173 19.50 -15.13 8.13
C THR A 173 18.16 -15.41 7.46
N LEU A 174 18.10 -15.17 6.14
CA LEU A 174 16.93 -15.41 5.32
C LEU A 174 17.05 -16.78 4.64
N ASP A 175 16.11 -17.69 4.93
CA ASP A 175 16.00 -18.96 4.22
C ASP A 175 15.30 -18.74 2.86
N ILE A 176 16.10 -18.57 1.81
CA ILE A 176 15.63 -18.26 0.45
C ILE A 176 14.71 -19.36 -0.10
N ALA A 177 15.06 -20.63 0.11
CA ALA A 177 14.27 -21.75 -0.38
C ALA A 177 12.89 -21.77 0.29
N LYS A 178 12.86 -21.53 1.61
CA LYS A 178 11.60 -21.39 2.35
C LYS A 178 10.80 -20.17 1.91
N LEU A 179 11.46 -19.03 1.66
CA LEU A 179 10.79 -17.82 1.15
C LEU A 179 10.10 -18.13 -0.19
N ARG A 180 10.82 -18.65 -1.19
CA ARG A 180 10.27 -18.97 -2.51
C ARG A 180 9.13 -19.97 -2.42
N LYS A 181 9.29 -21.03 -1.62
CA LYS A 181 8.23 -22.02 -1.37
C LYS A 181 6.97 -21.36 -0.77
N ASN A 182 7.15 -20.49 0.22
CA ASN A 182 6.03 -19.81 0.87
C ASN A 182 5.31 -18.87 -0.10
N LEU A 183 6.05 -18.05 -0.86
CA LEU A 183 5.48 -17.10 -1.81
C LEU A 183 4.47 -17.75 -2.75
N TYR A 184 4.76 -18.93 -3.28
CA TYR A 184 3.81 -19.66 -4.11
C TYR A 184 2.74 -20.39 -3.27
N SER A 185 3.14 -21.22 -2.30
CA SER A 185 2.20 -22.10 -1.59
C SER A 185 1.13 -21.37 -0.77
N THR A 186 1.43 -20.19 -0.22
CA THR A 186 0.46 -19.39 0.56
C THR A 186 -0.30 -18.38 -0.31
N SER A 187 0.03 -18.26 -1.60
CA SER A 187 -0.69 -17.38 -2.55
C SER A 187 -2.05 -17.93 -3.02
N TYR A 188 -2.54 -19.03 -2.42
CA TYR A 188 -3.84 -19.62 -2.76
C TYR A 188 -5.04 -18.69 -2.50
N LEU A 189 -4.86 -17.62 -1.72
CA LEU A 189 -5.85 -16.58 -1.49
C LEU A 189 -5.94 -15.54 -2.61
N PHE A 190 -4.98 -15.55 -3.55
CA PHE A 190 -5.00 -14.68 -4.72
C PHE A 190 -5.77 -15.31 -5.89
N PRO A 191 -6.33 -14.47 -6.78
CA PRO A 191 -6.80 -14.92 -8.08
C PRO A 191 -5.69 -15.63 -8.86
N ALA A 192 -6.07 -16.54 -9.76
CA ALA A 192 -5.14 -17.45 -10.43
C ALA A 192 -3.99 -16.73 -11.15
N GLN A 193 -4.27 -15.61 -11.83
CA GLN A 193 -3.25 -14.84 -12.54
C GLN A 193 -2.12 -14.34 -11.62
N TYR A 194 -2.47 -13.89 -10.41
CA TYR A 194 -1.51 -13.39 -9.42
C TYR A 194 -0.75 -14.54 -8.73
N ARG A 195 -1.46 -15.63 -8.43
CA ARG A 195 -0.85 -16.85 -7.89
C ARG A 195 0.23 -17.40 -8.83
N ASN A 196 -0.05 -17.40 -10.12
CA ASN A 196 0.88 -17.88 -11.14
C ASN A 196 2.09 -16.96 -11.27
N ALA A 197 1.93 -15.64 -11.05
CA ALA A 197 3.07 -14.72 -11.02
C ALA A 197 4.04 -15.03 -9.86
N PHE A 198 3.54 -15.52 -8.72
CA PHE A 198 4.39 -15.97 -7.61
C PHE A 198 5.10 -17.32 -7.85
N LYS A 199 4.78 -18.02 -8.95
CA LYS A 199 5.48 -19.26 -9.29
C LYS A 199 6.89 -18.90 -9.76
N GLY A 200 7.90 -19.19 -8.96
CA GLY A 200 9.29 -19.06 -9.41
C GLY A 200 9.59 -20.00 -10.58
N CYS A 201 10.63 -19.69 -11.36
CA CYS A 201 11.20 -20.69 -12.26
C CYS A 201 11.61 -21.89 -11.40
N GLU A 202 10.93 -23.02 -11.57
CA GLU A 202 11.46 -24.30 -11.11
C GLU A 202 12.80 -24.46 -11.84
N ALA A 203 13.89 -24.58 -11.08
CA ALA A 203 15.18 -24.90 -11.67
C ALA A 203 15.01 -26.25 -12.38
N ALA A 204 15.07 -26.21 -13.72
CA ALA A 204 15.17 -27.38 -14.56
C ALA A 204 16.49 -28.12 -14.28
#